data_AF-A0A8H3EJM6-F1
#
_entry.id   AF-A0A8H3EJM6-F1
#
_cell.length_a   1.000
_cell.length_b   1.000
_cell.length_c   1.000
_cell.angle_alpha   90.00
_cell.angle_beta   90.00
_cell.angle_gamma   90.00
#
_symmetry.space_group_name_H-M   'P 1'
#
loop_
_entity.id
_entity.type
_entity.pdbx_description
1 polymer ?
#
loop_
_entity_poly.entity_id
_entity_poly.type
_entity_poly.pdbx_seq_one_letter_code
_entity_poly.pdbx_strand_id
1 'polypeptide(L)'
;MSTLSFHNFSWKGDPKWWNASSWTGYGPIVVCVIFAIAVVQVVCGSIWIVQLGNHLTVPMIIQTLLIPGCSFFNAIPSIHLHMLLRNNPPKLALWFSSIFVVLYLCSAILSLAACAGSSPSGIPHGLRRAECPQGTPGGPEQGVSKAVWDVMVAFQFLSVVGYGIHGSMAYKVHRVLKGRKDRGEVEALDPEQEEARRQKARDLWQKNYRMEGL
;
A
#
# COMPACT_ATOMS: atom_id res chain seq x y z
N MET A 1 -17.09 22.61 12.43
CA MET A 1 -15.79 21.96 12.70
C MET A 1 -16.05 20.75 13.59
N SER A 2 -16.05 19.55 13.01
CA SER A 2 -16.26 18.30 13.75
C SER A 2 -14.94 17.91 14.39
N THR A 3 -14.85 17.99 15.71
CA THR A 3 -13.72 17.44 16.47
C THR A 3 -13.66 15.93 16.19
N LEU A 4 -12.58 15.50 15.55
CA LEU A 4 -12.30 14.11 15.23
C LEU A 4 -12.00 13.39 16.56
N SER A 5 -13.05 12.95 17.25
CA SER A 5 -12.94 12.27 18.53
C SER A 5 -12.29 10.90 18.31
N PHE A 6 -11.04 10.76 18.77
CA PHE A 6 -10.27 9.51 18.74
C PHE A 6 -10.91 8.37 19.56
N HIS A 7 -12.00 8.63 20.30
CA HIS A 7 -12.75 7.61 21.05
C HIS A 7 -13.47 6.57 20.19
N ASN A 8 -13.57 6.75 18.87
CA ASN A 8 -14.27 5.81 17.97
C ASN A 8 -13.35 4.76 17.31
N PHE A 9 -12.09 4.67 17.73
CA PHE A 9 -11.16 3.64 17.26
C PHE A 9 -11.64 2.24 17.66
N SER A 10 -11.75 1.32 16.70
CA SER A 10 -12.09 -0.08 16.99
C SER A 10 -11.37 -1.07 16.09
N TRP A 11 -10.81 -2.09 16.71
CA TRP A 11 -10.21 -3.25 16.05
C TRP A 11 -11.22 -4.16 15.34
N LYS A 12 -12.53 -4.00 15.62
CA LYS A 12 -13.58 -4.81 14.98
C LYS A 12 -13.75 -4.51 13.49
N GLY A 13 -13.16 -3.41 12.98
CA GLY A 13 -13.17 -3.06 11.57
C GLY A 13 -14.56 -2.70 11.02
N ASP A 14 -14.68 -2.68 9.69
CA ASP A 14 -15.95 -2.50 9.00
C ASP A 14 -16.80 -3.80 9.08
N PRO A 15 -18.01 -3.77 9.67
CA PRO A 15 -18.88 -4.93 9.76
C PRO A 15 -19.21 -5.58 8.41
N LYS A 16 -19.19 -4.81 7.30
CA LYS A 16 -19.42 -5.33 5.96
C LYS A 16 -18.40 -6.40 5.59
N TRP A 17 -17.15 -6.24 6.05
CA TRP A 17 -16.07 -7.18 5.78
C TRP A 17 -16.24 -8.44 6.62
N TRP A 18 -16.61 -8.33 7.89
CA TRP A 18 -16.89 -9.49 8.74
C TRP A 18 -18.11 -10.29 8.25
N ASN A 19 -19.18 -9.58 7.83
CA ASN A 19 -20.42 -10.18 7.33
C ASN A 19 -20.27 -10.84 5.95
N ALA A 20 -19.22 -10.52 5.21
CA ALA A 20 -18.90 -11.20 3.96
C ALA A 20 -18.14 -12.51 4.21
N SER A 21 -17.20 -12.51 5.16
CA SER A 21 -16.47 -13.69 5.61
C SER A 21 -15.72 -13.41 6.92
N SER A 22 -15.60 -14.41 7.80
CA SER A 22 -14.87 -14.26 9.07
C SER A 22 -13.43 -13.80 8.88
N TRP A 23 -12.70 -14.37 7.90
CA TRP A 23 -11.31 -14.02 7.68
C TRP A 23 -11.10 -12.62 7.08
N THR A 24 -12.07 -12.08 6.33
CA THR A 24 -12.00 -10.71 5.79
C THR A 24 -12.16 -9.65 6.88
N GLY A 25 -12.70 -10.05 8.04
CA GLY A 25 -12.74 -9.23 9.24
C GLY A 25 -11.36 -8.78 9.77
N TYR A 26 -10.30 -9.52 9.47
CA TYR A 26 -8.93 -9.19 9.88
C TYR A 26 -8.25 -8.12 9.00
N GLY A 27 -8.98 -7.54 8.03
CA GLY A 27 -8.49 -6.46 7.17
C GLY A 27 -7.75 -5.33 7.91
N PRO A 28 -8.29 -4.76 9.03
CA PRO A 28 -7.59 -3.73 9.78
C PRO A 28 -6.21 -4.16 10.28
N ILE A 29 -6.08 -5.39 10.76
CA ILE A 29 -4.81 -5.93 11.27
C ILE A 29 -3.81 -6.06 10.11
N VAL A 30 -4.25 -6.58 8.95
CA VAL A 30 -3.40 -6.68 7.76
C VAL A 30 -2.89 -5.32 7.33
N VAL A 31 -3.74 -4.30 7.30
CA VAL A 31 -3.34 -2.93 6.95
C VAL A 31 -2.36 -2.35 8.00
N CYS A 32 -2.55 -2.61 9.29
CA CYS A 32 -1.59 -2.21 10.32
C CYS A 32 -0.22 -2.88 10.13
N VAL A 33 -0.18 -4.16 9.76
CA VAL A 33 1.07 -4.86 9.46
C VAL A 33 1.75 -4.26 8.23
N ILE A 34 1.00 -4.00 7.15
CA ILE A 34 1.52 -3.32 5.96
C ILE A 34 2.08 -1.93 6.32
N PHE A 35 1.38 -1.17 7.16
CA PHE A 35 1.85 0.13 7.63
C PHE A 35 3.17 0.02 8.38
N ALA A 36 3.28 -0.92 9.33
CA ALA A 36 4.50 -1.13 10.08
C ALA A 36 5.67 -1.52 9.18
N ILE A 37 5.44 -2.43 8.21
CA ILE A 37 6.45 -2.80 7.21
C ILE A 37 6.88 -1.58 6.39
N ALA A 38 5.93 -0.77 5.91
CA ALA A 38 6.23 0.43 5.12
C ALA A 38 7.08 1.45 5.91
N VAL A 39 6.79 1.64 7.20
CA VAL A 39 7.61 2.49 8.09
C VAL A 39 9.05 1.97 8.17
N VAL A 40 9.22 0.67 8.45
CA VAL A 40 10.55 0.05 8.53
C VAL A 40 11.29 0.19 7.21
N GLN A 41 10.62 -0.05 6.07
CA GLN A 41 11.21 0.10 4.74
C GLN A 41 11.66 1.54 4.45
N VAL A 42 10.85 2.54 4.80
CA VAL A 42 11.22 3.95 4.61
C VAL A 42 12.43 4.32 5.47
N VAL A 43 12.48 3.86 6.72
CA VAL A 43 13.62 4.11 7.62
C VAL A 43 14.89 3.43 7.09
N CYS A 44 14.82 2.13 6.76
CA CYS A 44 15.96 1.39 6.21
C CYS A 44 16.42 1.97 4.86
N GLY A 45 15.49 2.33 3.98
CA GLY A 45 15.78 2.98 2.71
C GLY A 45 16.43 4.36 2.87
N SER A 46 16.03 5.13 3.87
CA SER A 46 16.64 6.43 4.18
C SER A 46 18.07 6.27 4.69
N ILE A 47 18.31 5.33 5.62
CA ILE A 47 19.66 4.99 6.10
C ILE A 47 20.55 4.56 4.93
N TRP A 48 20.02 3.70 4.05
CA TRP A 48 20.70 3.23 2.86
C TRP A 48 21.10 4.37 1.91
N ILE A 49 20.19 5.30 1.62
CA ILE A 49 20.45 6.46 0.77
C ILE A 49 21.53 7.36 1.36
N VAL A 50 21.50 7.62 2.67
CA VAL A 50 22.52 8.42 3.36
C VAL A 50 23.91 7.77 3.25
N GLN A 51 23.97 6.44 3.33
CA GLN A 51 25.22 5.69 3.24
C GLN A 51 25.83 5.67 1.82
N LEU A 52 25.03 5.85 0.77
CA LEU A 52 25.50 5.86 -0.62
C LEU A 52 26.13 7.19 -1.07
N GLY A 53 25.93 8.28 -0.32
CA GLY A 53 26.49 9.60 -0.62
C GLY A 53 26.23 10.05 -2.06
N ASN A 54 27.29 10.28 -2.84
CA ASN A 54 27.21 10.80 -4.21
C ASN A 54 26.92 9.74 -5.30
N HIS A 55 26.82 8.46 -4.94
CA HIS A 55 26.60 7.35 -5.88
C HIS A 55 25.11 6.98 -6.03
N LEU A 56 24.22 7.96 -5.84
CA LEU A 56 22.77 7.76 -5.93
C LEU A 56 22.32 7.63 -7.38
N THR A 57 21.65 6.52 -7.68
CA THR A 57 20.94 6.34 -8.95
C THR A 57 19.43 6.50 -8.74
N VAL A 58 18.73 7.02 -9.75
CA VAL A 58 17.26 7.19 -9.71
C VAL A 58 16.52 5.89 -9.39
N PRO A 59 16.88 4.71 -9.97
CA PRO A 59 16.22 3.45 -9.65
C PRO A 59 16.34 3.07 -8.16
N MET A 60 17.50 3.29 -7.54
CA MET A 60 17.69 3.01 -6.11
C MET A 60 16.74 3.85 -5.26
N ILE A 61 16.61 5.16 -5.55
CA ILE A 61 15.70 6.05 -4.81
C ILE A 61 14.24 5.59 -4.98
N ILE A 62 13.85 5.21 -6.20
CA ILE A 62 12.49 4.74 -6.48
C ILE A 62 12.17 3.48 -5.65
N GLN A 63 13.08 2.50 -5.67
CA GLN A 63 12.87 1.19 -5.03
C GLN A 63 12.92 1.25 -3.51
N THR A 64 13.85 2.03 -2.93
CA THR A 64 14.06 2.04 -1.47
C THR A 64 13.24 3.10 -0.74
N LEU A 65 12.81 4.16 -1.42
CA LEU A 65 12.10 5.28 -0.78
C LEU A 65 10.74 5.58 -1.39
N LEU A 66 10.64 5.69 -2.72
CA LEU A 66 9.38 6.11 -3.36
C LEU A 66 8.29 5.04 -3.23
N ILE A 67 8.60 3.77 -3.57
CA ILE A 67 7.61 2.68 -3.47
C ILE A 67 7.16 2.47 -2.01
N PRO A 68 8.07 2.35 -1.01
CA PRO A 68 7.68 2.31 0.40
C PRO A 68 6.95 3.56 0.89
N GLY A 69 7.34 4.74 0.42
CA GLY A 69 6.69 6.01 0.76
C GLY A 69 5.25 6.07 0.25
N CYS A 70 5.00 5.70 -1.00
CA CYS A 70 3.65 5.57 -1.54
C CYS A 70 2.82 4.54 -0.77
N SER A 71 3.44 3.41 -0.39
CA SER A 71 2.79 2.38 0.43
C SER A 71 2.38 2.92 1.80
N PHE A 72 3.26 3.67 2.47
CA PHE A 72 2.99 4.36 3.72
C PHE A 72 1.82 5.35 3.60
N PHE A 73 1.85 6.23 2.59
CA PHE A 73 0.78 7.19 2.34
C PHE A 73 -0.55 6.53 1.94
N ASN A 74 -0.53 5.33 1.36
CA ASN A 74 -1.73 4.54 1.13
C ASN A 74 -2.24 3.87 2.41
N ALA A 75 -1.35 3.41 3.28
CA ALA A 75 -1.71 2.69 4.49
C ALA A 75 -2.41 3.61 5.52
N ILE A 76 -2.03 4.89 5.63
CA ILE A 76 -2.70 5.87 6.52
C ILE A 76 -4.21 6.01 6.25
N PRO A 77 -4.67 6.40 5.05
CA PRO A 77 -6.10 6.52 4.76
C PRO A 77 -6.78 5.14 4.80
N SER A 78 -6.06 4.06 4.50
CA SER A 78 -6.61 2.71 4.61
C SER A 78 -6.90 2.31 6.07
N ILE A 79 -5.99 2.61 7.01
CA ILE A 79 -6.22 2.49 8.46
C ILE A 79 -7.42 3.36 8.87
N HIS A 80 -7.45 4.60 8.40
CA HIS A 80 -8.54 5.52 8.72
C HIS A 80 -9.90 4.97 8.25
N LEU A 81 -9.98 4.44 7.03
CA LEU A 81 -11.19 3.86 6.46
C LEU A 81 -11.61 2.56 7.16
N HIS A 82 -10.66 1.72 7.58
CA HIS A 82 -10.95 0.45 8.24
C HIS A 82 -11.30 0.60 9.72
N MET A 83 -10.61 1.50 10.44
CA MET A 83 -10.67 1.55 11.91
C MET A 83 -11.48 2.73 12.44
N LEU A 84 -11.45 3.88 11.75
CA LEU A 84 -12.10 5.11 12.20
C LEU A 84 -13.45 5.32 11.50
N LEU A 85 -13.47 5.39 10.17
CA LEU A 85 -14.70 5.65 9.41
C LEU A 85 -15.54 4.40 9.15
N ARG A 86 -14.93 3.20 9.22
CA ARG A 86 -15.58 1.89 9.00
C ARG A 86 -16.49 1.88 7.76
N ASN A 87 -16.00 2.51 6.69
CA ASN A 87 -16.72 2.63 5.43
C ASN A 87 -15.75 2.41 4.27
N ASN A 88 -15.00 1.31 4.31
CA ASN A 88 -13.96 1.09 3.32
C ASN A 88 -14.57 0.52 2.02
N PRO A 89 -14.51 1.25 0.88
CA PRO A 89 -14.99 0.73 -0.38
C PRO A 89 -14.08 -0.41 -0.89
N PRO A 90 -14.60 -1.64 -1.07
CA PRO A 90 -13.78 -2.81 -1.40
C PRO A 90 -13.14 -2.71 -2.79
N LYS A 91 -13.77 -1.98 -3.73
CA LYS A 91 -13.17 -1.72 -5.04
C LYS A 91 -11.87 -0.93 -4.92
N LEU A 92 -11.87 0.12 -4.09
CA LEU A 92 -10.70 0.99 -3.90
C LEU A 92 -9.56 0.21 -3.23
N ALA A 93 -9.89 -0.54 -2.18
CA ALA A 93 -8.95 -1.44 -1.51
C ALA A 93 -8.34 -2.46 -2.49
N LEU A 94 -9.15 -3.04 -3.38
CA LEU A 94 -8.67 -3.99 -4.40
C LEU A 94 -7.72 -3.32 -5.40
N TRP A 95 -8.08 -2.15 -5.94
CA TRP A 95 -7.26 -1.42 -6.91
C TRP A 95 -5.90 -1.03 -6.34
N PHE A 96 -5.88 -0.36 -5.19
CA PHE A 96 -4.61 0.04 -4.56
C PHE A 96 -3.77 -1.17 -4.19
N SER A 97 -4.37 -2.22 -3.62
CA SER A 97 -3.60 -3.42 -3.25
C SER A 97 -3.01 -4.11 -4.47
N SER A 98 -3.75 -4.20 -5.58
CA SER A 98 -3.25 -4.80 -6.82
C SER A 98 -2.09 -4.01 -7.42
N ILE A 99 -2.18 -2.67 -7.43
CA ILE A 99 -1.10 -1.81 -7.90
C ILE A 99 0.16 -2.02 -7.04
N PHE A 100 0.03 -2.01 -5.71
CA PHE A 100 1.19 -2.21 -4.84
C PHE A 100 1.77 -3.62 -4.92
N VAL A 101 0.97 -4.67 -5.09
CA VAL A 101 1.47 -6.02 -5.38
C VAL A 101 2.38 -6.01 -6.60
N VAL A 102 1.94 -5.40 -7.70
CA VAL A 102 2.73 -5.34 -8.94
C VAL A 102 3.99 -4.51 -8.74
N LEU A 103 3.89 -3.33 -8.12
CA LEU A 103 5.05 -2.47 -7.88
C LEU A 103 6.12 -3.14 -7.02
N TYR A 104 5.72 -3.75 -5.89
CA TYR A 104 6.65 -4.46 -5.02
C TYR A 104 7.22 -5.72 -5.66
N LEU A 105 6.42 -6.47 -6.43
CA LEU A 105 6.88 -7.67 -7.11
C LEU A 105 7.91 -7.33 -8.19
N CYS A 106 7.64 -6.32 -9.02
CA CYS A 106 8.59 -5.81 -10.00
C CYS A 106 9.87 -5.31 -9.32
N SER A 107 9.75 -4.53 -8.23
CA SER A 107 10.89 -4.04 -7.46
C SER A 107 11.75 -5.18 -6.90
N ALA A 108 11.12 -6.22 -6.33
CA ALA A 108 11.84 -7.36 -5.75
C ALA A 108 12.54 -8.18 -6.83
N ILE A 109 11.88 -8.42 -7.98
CA ILE A 109 12.49 -9.12 -9.11
C ILE A 109 13.69 -8.34 -9.66
N LEU A 110 13.55 -7.01 -9.83
CA LEU A 110 14.65 -6.16 -10.30
C LEU A 110 15.83 -6.18 -9.31
N SER A 111 15.55 -6.10 -8.01
CA SER A 111 16.56 -6.17 -6.95
C SER A 111 17.31 -7.51 -6.97
N LEU A 112 16.59 -8.63 -7.15
CA LEU A 112 17.21 -9.94 -7.30
C LEU A 112 18.02 -10.04 -8.61
N ALA A 113 17.48 -9.55 -9.72
CA ALA A 113 18.14 -9.60 -11.04
C ALA A 113 19.44 -8.78 -11.09
N ALA A 114 19.49 -7.67 -10.36
CA ALA A 114 20.69 -6.85 -10.18
C ALA A 114 21.82 -7.65 -9.50
N CYS A 115 21.49 -8.49 -8.51
CA CYS A 115 22.48 -9.31 -7.80
C CYS A 115 22.69 -10.72 -8.39
N ALA A 116 21.81 -11.22 -9.26
CA ALA A 116 21.88 -12.57 -9.84
C ALA A 116 22.98 -12.76 -10.93
N GLY A 117 23.92 -11.81 -11.05
CA GLY A 117 24.92 -11.73 -12.12
C GLY A 117 26.37 -12.01 -11.71
N SER A 118 26.62 -12.67 -10.57
CA SER A 118 27.97 -13.08 -10.15
C SER A 118 28.40 -14.41 -10.77
N SER A 119 28.48 -14.47 -12.12
CA SER A 119 29.24 -15.52 -12.82
C SER A 119 30.10 -14.93 -13.94
N PRO A 120 31.33 -15.44 -14.14
CA PRO A 120 32.36 -14.81 -14.94
C PRO A 120 32.17 -15.14 -16.43
N SER A 121 31.26 -14.48 -17.13
CA SER A 121 31.22 -14.56 -18.59
C SER A 121 30.42 -13.43 -19.25
N GLY A 122 31.13 -12.38 -19.68
CA GLY A 122 30.96 -11.80 -21.02
C GLY A 122 29.73 -10.94 -21.35
N ILE A 123 28.86 -10.56 -20.41
CA ILE A 123 27.70 -9.69 -20.72
C ILE A 123 28.03 -8.23 -20.33
N PRO A 124 27.73 -7.20 -21.17
CA PRO A 124 28.20 -5.83 -20.97
C PRO A 124 27.84 -5.23 -19.60
N HIS A 125 28.87 -4.70 -18.93
CA HIS A 125 28.96 -4.41 -17.49
C HIS A 125 28.32 -3.10 -17.00
N GLY A 126 27.49 -2.40 -17.78
CA GLY A 126 27.12 -1.00 -17.51
C GLY A 126 26.02 -0.75 -16.47
N LEU A 127 24.90 -1.49 -16.52
CA LEU A 127 23.74 -1.22 -15.64
C LEU A 127 23.62 -2.18 -14.44
N ARG A 128 24.18 -3.39 -14.56
CA ARG A 128 23.85 -4.51 -13.67
C ARG A 128 24.62 -4.49 -12.34
N ARG A 129 25.71 -3.73 -12.23
CA ARG A 129 26.65 -3.74 -11.09
C ARG A 129 26.51 -2.54 -10.14
N ALA A 130 25.77 -1.50 -10.54
CA ALA A 130 25.64 -0.27 -9.76
C ALA A 130 24.63 -0.37 -8.61
N GLU A 131 23.71 -1.35 -8.67
CA GLU A 131 22.57 -1.43 -7.75
C GLU A 131 22.73 -2.50 -6.66
N CYS A 132 23.61 -3.49 -6.84
CA CYS A 132 23.86 -4.53 -5.85
C CYS A 132 24.90 -4.05 -4.82
N PRO A 133 24.65 -4.11 -3.50
CA PRO A 133 25.67 -3.82 -2.49
C PRO A 133 26.87 -4.73 -2.67
N GLN A 134 28.06 -4.14 -2.70
CA GLN A 134 29.26 -4.89 -3.00
C GLN A 134 29.60 -5.89 -1.88
N GLY A 135 29.52 -7.17 -2.23
CA GLY A 135 30.21 -8.28 -1.54
C GLY A 135 31.18 -9.01 -2.46
N THR A 136 31.58 -8.41 -3.58
CA THR A 136 32.54 -8.98 -4.54
C THR A 136 33.91 -8.30 -4.40
N PRO A 137 35.03 -9.05 -4.35
CA PRO A 137 36.36 -8.49 -4.26
C PRO A 137 36.68 -7.70 -5.55
N GLY A 138 36.89 -6.39 -5.43
CA GLY A 138 37.40 -5.55 -6.51
C GLY A 138 36.56 -4.35 -6.97
N GLY A 139 35.60 -3.85 -6.18
CA GLY A 139 34.94 -2.56 -6.47
C GLY A 139 34.99 -1.60 -5.27
N PRO A 140 34.64 -0.32 -5.47
CA PRO A 140 34.98 0.77 -4.55
C PRO A 140 34.47 0.52 -3.12
N GLU A 141 35.41 0.69 -2.20
CA GLU A 141 35.39 0.41 -0.76
C GLU A 141 34.41 1.27 0.06
N GLN A 142 33.12 1.27 -0.29
CA GLN A 142 32.10 1.90 0.56
C GLN A 142 31.17 0.83 1.12
N GLY A 143 31.36 0.53 2.41
CA GLY A 143 30.72 -0.52 3.19
C GLY A 143 29.21 -0.37 3.33
N VAL A 144 28.49 -0.59 2.25
CA VAL A 144 27.05 -0.78 2.27
C VAL A 144 26.76 -2.18 2.80
N SER A 145 26.15 -2.26 3.98
CA SER A 145 25.85 -3.55 4.61
C SER A 145 24.87 -4.34 3.74
N LYS A 146 25.36 -5.43 3.13
CA LYS A 146 24.55 -6.44 2.44
C LYS A 146 23.31 -6.85 3.26
N ALA A 147 23.42 -6.84 4.59
CA ALA A 147 22.29 -7.14 5.46
C ALA A 147 21.11 -6.15 5.30
N VAL A 148 21.37 -4.84 5.12
CA VAL A 148 20.30 -3.85 4.94
C VAL A 148 19.58 -4.07 3.61
N TRP A 149 20.29 -4.48 2.57
CA TRP A 149 19.69 -4.85 1.27
C TRP A 149 18.82 -6.08 1.38
N ASP A 150 19.37 -7.16 1.95
CA ASP A 150 18.66 -8.42 2.10
C ASP A 150 17.37 -8.22 2.91
N VAL A 151 17.43 -7.39 3.95
CA VAL A 151 16.27 -6.97 4.75
C VAL A 151 15.27 -6.18 3.91
N MET A 152 15.71 -5.21 3.10
CA MET A 152 14.83 -4.43 2.22
C MET A 152 14.12 -5.31 1.19
N VAL A 153 14.85 -6.22 0.54
CA VAL A 153 14.27 -7.18 -0.43
C VAL A 153 13.28 -8.11 0.25
N ALA A 154 13.62 -8.64 1.44
CA ALA A 154 12.71 -9.46 2.22
C ALA A 154 11.41 -8.71 2.57
N PHE A 155 11.52 -7.45 3.01
CA PHE A 155 10.34 -6.63 3.27
C PHE A 155 9.54 -6.31 1.99
N GLN A 156 10.18 -6.16 0.83
CA GLN A 156 9.44 -6.01 -0.43
C GLN A 156 8.57 -7.24 -0.71
N PHE A 157 9.10 -8.46 -0.52
CA PHE A 157 8.30 -9.68 -0.63
C PHE A 157 7.19 -9.76 0.41
N LEU A 158 7.46 -9.39 1.67
CA LEU A 158 6.42 -9.33 2.70
C LEU A 158 5.34 -8.32 2.35
N SER A 159 5.68 -7.18 1.75
CA SER A 159 4.72 -6.21 1.23
C SER A 159 3.89 -6.79 0.07
N VAL A 160 4.49 -7.54 -0.86
CA VAL A 160 3.74 -8.28 -1.90
C VAL A 160 2.71 -9.20 -1.26
N VAL A 161 3.11 -9.99 -0.26
CA VAL A 161 2.21 -10.92 0.44
C VAL A 161 1.11 -10.15 1.18
N GLY A 162 1.46 -9.10 1.93
CA GLY A 162 0.51 -8.29 2.68
C GLY A 162 -0.56 -7.66 1.77
N TYR A 163 -0.14 -6.98 0.70
CA TYR A 163 -1.07 -6.41 -0.27
C TYR A 163 -1.83 -7.48 -1.06
N GLY A 164 -1.23 -8.64 -1.33
CA GLY A 164 -1.91 -9.77 -1.97
C GLY A 164 -3.03 -10.34 -1.11
N ILE A 165 -2.79 -10.51 0.19
CA ILE A 165 -3.80 -10.92 1.17
C ILE A 165 -4.91 -9.88 1.25
N HIS A 166 -4.55 -8.60 1.42
CA HIS A 166 -5.53 -7.52 1.54
C HIS A 166 -6.38 -7.35 0.27
N GLY A 167 -5.75 -7.45 -0.91
CA GLY A 167 -6.44 -7.47 -2.20
C GLY A 167 -7.38 -8.66 -2.34
N SER A 168 -6.96 -9.84 -1.90
CA SER A 168 -7.80 -11.05 -1.89
C SER A 168 -9.02 -10.90 -0.96
N MET A 169 -8.84 -10.27 0.21
CA MET A 169 -9.94 -9.96 1.12
C MET A 169 -10.92 -8.99 0.44
N ALA A 170 -10.41 -7.91 -0.13
CA ALA A 170 -11.22 -6.91 -0.84
C ALA A 170 -11.99 -7.52 -2.02
N TYR A 171 -11.36 -8.42 -2.78
CA TYR A 171 -12.00 -9.16 -3.86
C TYR A 171 -13.17 -10.01 -3.37
N LYS A 172 -12.97 -10.77 -2.28
CA LYS A 172 -14.03 -11.60 -1.70
C LYS A 172 -15.21 -10.76 -1.22
N VAL A 173 -14.94 -9.68 -0.49
CA VAL A 173 -15.97 -8.73 -0.03
C VAL A 173 -16.71 -8.14 -1.22
N HIS A 174 -15.98 -7.72 -2.26
CA HIS A 174 -16.58 -7.19 -3.48
C HIS A 174 -17.51 -8.19 -4.16
N ARG A 175 -17.09 -9.45 -4.30
CA ARG A 175 -17.92 -10.51 -4.90
C ARG A 175 -19.18 -10.79 -4.09
N VAL A 176 -19.08 -10.88 -2.77
CA VAL A 176 -20.24 -11.15 -1.91
C VAL A 176 -21.23 -9.99 -1.98
N LEU A 177 -20.76 -8.75 -1.88
CA LEU A 177 -21.63 -7.57 -1.97
C LEU A 177 -22.29 -7.44 -3.35
N LYS A 178 -21.54 -7.73 -4.43
CA LYS A 178 -22.10 -7.76 -5.78
C LYS A 178 -23.19 -8.83 -5.89
N GLY A 179 -22.93 -10.05 -5.42
CA GLY A 179 -23.93 -11.12 -5.44
C GLY A 179 -25.19 -10.84 -4.62
N ARG A 180 -25.06 -10.18 -3.45
CA ARG A 180 -26.23 -9.74 -2.67
C ARG A 180 -27.01 -8.63 -3.36
N LYS A 181 -26.32 -7.72 -4.06
CA LYS A 181 -26.96 -6.69 -4.89
C LYS A 181 -27.74 -7.31 -6.03
N ASP A 182 -27.14 -8.28 -6.72
CA ASP A 182 -27.78 -8.98 -7.85
C ASP A 182 -29.00 -9.81 -7.39
N ARG A 183 -29.02 -10.26 -6.13
CA ARG A 183 -30.17 -10.93 -5.49
C ARG A 183 -31.23 -9.99 -4.89
N GLY A 184 -30.99 -8.68 -4.87
CA GLY A 184 -31.87 -7.71 -4.20
C GLY A 184 -31.89 -7.79 -2.67
N GLU A 185 -30.92 -8.49 -2.05
CA GLU A 185 -30.84 -8.71 -0.60
C GLU A 185 -30.12 -7.58 0.15
N VAL A 186 -29.21 -6.88 -0.53
CA VAL A 186 -28.81 -5.56 -0.04
C VAL A 186 -30.00 -4.68 -0.32
N GLU A 187 -30.49 -3.97 0.69
CA GLU A 187 -31.32 -2.78 0.55
C GLU A 187 -30.54 -1.86 -0.40
N ALA A 188 -30.71 -2.09 -1.69
CA ALA A 188 -30.33 -1.17 -2.72
C ALA A 188 -31.15 0.02 -2.31
N LEU A 189 -30.48 1.05 -1.78
CA LEU A 189 -31.04 2.37 -1.90
C LEU A 189 -31.51 2.43 -3.35
N ASP A 190 -32.83 2.51 -3.52
CA ASP A 190 -33.45 2.71 -4.81
C ASP A 190 -32.56 3.75 -5.52
N PRO A 191 -32.12 3.55 -6.78
CA PRO A 191 -31.36 4.56 -7.51
C PRO A 191 -31.90 5.98 -7.27
N GLU A 192 -33.21 6.13 -7.12
CA GLU A 192 -33.88 7.36 -6.70
C GLU A 192 -33.47 7.88 -5.29
N GLN A 193 -33.41 7.03 -4.27
CA GLN A 193 -32.97 7.40 -2.92
C GLN A 193 -31.46 7.69 -2.84
N GLU A 194 -30.63 6.96 -3.61
CA GLU A 194 -29.19 7.24 -3.66
C GLU A 194 -28.93 8.58 -4.37
N GLU A 195 -29.67 8.86 -5.45
CA GLU A 195 -29.65 10.15 -6.14
C GLU A 195 -30.19 11.28 -5.25
N ALA A 196 -31.27 11.05 -4.50
CA ALA A 196 -31.82 12.02 -3.54
C ALA A 196 -30.82 12.36 -2.43
N ARG A 197 -30.07 11.36 -1.90
CA ARG A 197 -28.99 11.62 -0.94
C ARG A 197 -27.84 12.41 -1.57
N ARG A 198 -27.45 12.09 -2.81
CA ARG A 198 -26.41 12.82 -3.55
C ARG A 198 -26.85 14.25 -3.89
N GLN A 199 -28.12 14.46 -4.23
CA GLN A 199 -28.72 15.78 -4.41
C GLN A 199 -28.71 16.57 -3.10
N LYS A 200 -29.21 15.99 -2.00
CA LYS A 200 -29.21 16.64 -0.70
C LYS A 200 -27.80 17.02 -0.22
N ALA A 201 -26.80 16.18 -0.50
CA ALA A 201 -25.39 16.49 -0.20
C ALA A 201 -24.84 17.63 -1.09
N ARG A 202 -25.20 17.66 -2.37
CA ARG A 202 -24.87 18.78 -3.29
C ARG A 202 -25.53 20.08 -2.85
N ASP A 203 -26.80 20.03 -2.44
CA ASP A 203 -27.56 21.19 -1.97
C ASP A 203 -26.98 21.74 -0.66
N LEU A 204 -26.61 20.86 0.27
CA LEU A 204 -25.92 21.26 1.51
C LEU A 204 -24.55 21.89 1.23
N TRP A 205 -23.80 21.33 0.28
CA TRP A 205 -22.51 21.88 -0.13
C TRP A 205 -22.67 23.27 -0.77
N GLN A 206 -23.62 23.42 -1.69
CA GLN A 206 -23.92 24.71 -2.32
C GLN A 206 -24.43 25.73 -1.29
N LYS A 207 -25.27 25.32 -0.34
CA LYS A 207 -25.78 26.20 0.71
C LYS A 207 -24.66 26.70 1.62
N ASN A 208 -23.73 25.84 2.01
CA ASN A 208 -22.57 26.24 2.81
C ASN A 208 -21.64 27.18 2.03
N TYR A 209 -21.34 26.89 0.75
CA TYR A 209 -20.50 27.76 -0.08
C TYR A 209 -21.12 29.13 -0.35
N ARG A 210 -22.46 29.20 -0.46
CA ARG A 210 -23.18 30.46 -0.66
C ARG A 210 -23.24 31.33 0.61
N MET A 211 -23.06 30.72 1.79
CA MET A 211 -23.00 31.40 3.08
C MET A 211 -21.59 31.91 3.42
N GLU A 212 -20.54 31.35 2.83
CA GLU A 212 -19.14 31.78 3.02
C GLU A 212 -18.72 32.92 2.06
N GLY A 213 -19.58 33.28 1.10
CA GLY A 213 -19.37 34.38 0.15
C GLY A 213 -20.15 35.67 0.46
N LEU A 214 -20.74 35.78 1.64
CA LEU A 214 -21.36 36.98 2.23
C LEU A 214 -20.58 37.37 3.48
#